data_AF-A0A8W8L3R2-F1
#
_entry.id   AF-A0A8W8L3R2-F1
#
_cell.length_a   1.000
_cell.length_b   1.000
_cell.length_c   1.000
_cell.angle_alpha   90.00
_cell.angle_beta   90.00
_cell.angle_gamma   90.00
#
_symmetry.space_group_name_H-M   'P 1'
#
loop_
_entity.id
_entity.type
_entity.pdbx_description
1 polymer ?
#
loop_
_entity_poly.entity_id
_entity_poly.type
_entity_poly.pdbx_seq_one_letter_code
_entity_poly.pdbx_strand_id
1 'polypeptide(L)'
;MANLSVEYADMLLPGTVFISLAGVLGIFGNIIVIALYWCKIQDENGDRYFIPVLAVVDLLGSMSMTAYNVMDNYFFFNYPSETCCRWLTFSVMINGFLSPALLLIIAVQRHKKVCRSGDFSLFWRRVSIAIAIVVSVLIMVPTLIFSGTSTLKLTFQGRNVTGTLCKVVDKDNVHKYHHLIFIHLGSI
;
A
#
# COMPACT_ATOMS: atom_id res chain seq x y z
N MET A 1 -5.20 -28.12 15.35
CA MET A 1 -4.92 -27.00 14.44
C MET A 1 -4.71 -25.67 15.20
N ALA A 2 -5.15 -25.55 16.45
CA ALA A 2 -5.04 -24.31 17.23
C ALA A 2 -3.61 -23.95 17.71
N ASN A 3 -2.77 -24.92 18.09
CA ASN A 3 -1.51 -24.57 18.79
C ASN A 3 -0.44 -23.96 17.87
N LEU A 4 -0.34 -24.37 16.60
CA LEU A 4 0.63 -23.80 15.65
C LEU A 4 0.20 -22.44 15.10
N SER A 5 -1.11 -22.22 14.96
CA SER A 5 -1.64 -20.89 14.64
C SER A 5 -1.49 -19.91 15.81
N VAL A 6 -1.52 -20.39 17.06
CA VAL A 6 -1.34 -19.53 18.26
C VAL A 6 0.12 -19.12 18.42
N GLU A 7 1.08 -20.03 18.22
CA GLU A 7 2.51 -19.72 18.34
C GLU A 7 3.00 -18.77 17.22
N TYR A 8 2.50 -18.92 15.99
CA TYR A 8 2.74 -17.95 14.91
C TYR A 8 1.98 -16.63 15.13
N ALA A 9 0.75 -16.68 15.65
CA ALA A 9 0.00 -15.46 15.98
C ALA A 9 0.73 -14.61 17.03
N ASP A 10 1.32 -15.19 18.07
CA ASP A 10 2.05 -14.44 19.11
C ASP A 10 3.27 -13.68 18.57
N MET A 11 3.98 -14.21 17.57
CA MET A 11 5.09 -13.48 16.93
C MET A 11 4.62 -12.35 15.99
N LEU A 12 3.46 -12.49 15.35
CA LEU A 12 2.90 -11.53 14.38
C LEU A 12 1.90 -10.53 14.99
N LEU A 13 1.43 -10.80 16.21
CA LEU A 13 0.48 -10.01 16.99
C LEU A 13 0.91 -8.54 17.18
N PRO A 14 2.15 -8.22 17.62
CA PRO A 14 2.52 -6.82 17.83
C PRO A 14 2.53 -6.00 16.53
N GLY A 15 2.99 -6.59 15.42
CA GLY A 15 2.96 -5.96 14.10
C GLY A 15 1.53 -5.73 13.60
N THR A 16 0.67 -6.73 13.75
CA THR A 16 -0.75 -6.64 13.36
C THR A 16 -1.51 -5.61 14.18
N VAL A 17 -1.30 -5.56 15.50
CA VAL A 17 -1.92 -4.56 16.39
C VAL A 17 -1.45 -3.15 16.02
N PHE A 18 -0.16 -2.97 15.74
CA PHE A 18 0.36 -1.68 15.33
C PHE A 18 -0.22 -1.22 13.99
N ILE A 19 -0.23 -2.09 12.97
CA ILE A 19 -0.74 -1.73 11.64
C ILE A 19 -2.25 -1.48 11.67
N SER A 20 -3.01 -2.24 12.45
CA SER A 20 -4.45 -2.02 12.60
C SER A 20 -4.76 -0.69 13.31
N LEU A 21 -4.06 -0.34 14.39
CA LEU A 21 -4.19 0.96 15.04
C LEU A 21 -3.78 2.11 14.12
N ALA A 22 -2.64 1.99 13.45
CA ALA A 22 -2.16 2.98 12.48
C ALA A 22 -3.15 3.15 11.30
N GLY A 23 -3.73 2.06 10.82
CA GLY A 23 -4.75 2.06 9.77
C GLY A 23 -6.01 2.78 10.20
N VAL A 24 -6.52 2.50 11.41
CA VAL A 24 -7.69 3.21 11.97
C VAL A 24 -7.42 4.72 12.08
N LEU A 25 -6.30 5.10 12.68
CA LEU A 25 -5.91 6.51 12.80
C LEU A 25 -5.74 7.18 11.43
N GLY A 26 -5.14 6.48 10.47
CA GLY A 26 -4.97 6.94 9.09
C GLY A 26 -6.30 7.16 8.38
N ILE A 27 -7.25 6.22 8.51
CA ILE A 27 -8.59 6.35 7.92
C ILE A 27 -9.32 7.56 8.51
N PHE A 28 -9.40 7.66 9.83
CA PHE A 28 -10.09 8.78 10.48
C PHE A 28 -9.42 10.14 10.18
N GLY A 29 -8.09 10.21 10.26
CA GLY A 29 -7.33 11.43 9.98
C GLY A 29 -7.57 11.92 8.54
N ASN A 30 -7.47 11.03 7.55
CA ASN A 30 -7.66 11.39 6.15
C ASN A 30 -9.12 11.77 5.83
N ILE A 31 -10.10 11.10 6.43
CA ILE A 31 -11.53 11.48 6.31
C ILE A 31 -11.75 12.90 6.84
N ILE A 32 -11.19 13.23 8.01
CA ILE A 32 -11.31 14.58 8.59
C ILE A 32 -10.71 15.62 7.64
N VAL A 33 -9.54 15.35 7.06
CA VAL A 33 -8.93 16.26 6.08
C VAL A 33 -9.84 16.46 4.87
N ILE A 34 -10.36 15.38 4.28
CA ILE A 34 -11.28 15.47 3.13
C ILE A 34 -12.53 16.28 3.50
N ALA A 35 -13.14 16.00 4.67
CA ALA A 35 -14.32 16.70 5.15
C ALA A 35 -14.07 18.20 5.39
N LEU A 36 -12.90 18.56 5.95
CA LEU A 36 -12.52 19.97 6.15
C LEU A 36 -12.31 20.71 4.83
N TYR A 37 -11.68 20.05 3.85
CA TYR A 37 -11.51 20.65 2.52
C TYR A 37 -12.83 20.81 1.78
N TRP A 38 -13.75 19.86 1.92
CA TRP A 38 -15.07 19.93 1.29
C TRP A 38 -15.98 20.97 1.94
N CYS A 39 -16.00 21.03 3.28
CA CYS A 39 -16.98 21.83 4.02
C CYS A 39 -16.50 23.24 4.39
N LYS A 40 -15.18 23.45 4.58
CA LYS A 40 -14.66 24.69 5.18
C LYS A 40 -13.66 25.47 4.33
N ILE A 41 -12.97 24.83 3.39
CA ILE A 41 -11.91 25.48 2.61
C ILE A 41 -12.43 25.72 1.19
N GLN A 42 -13.01 26.90 0.96
CA GLN A 42 -13.20 27.41 -0.40
C GLN A 42 -11.83 27.78 -0.96
N ASP A 43 -11.27 26.89 -1.80
CA ASP A 43 -9.97 27.09 -2.45
C ASP A 43 -10.18 28.01 -3.67
N GLU A 44 -10.34 29.33 -3.44
CA GLU A 44 -10.53 30.33 -4.51
C GLU A 44 -9.38 30.38 -5.53
N ASN A 45 -8.17 29.95 -5.13
CA ASN A 45 -6.95 30.07 -5.95
C ASN A 45 -6.36 28.74 -6.44
N GLY A 46 -6.98 27.59 -6.11
CA GLY A 46 -6.49 26.25 -6.48
C GLY A 46 -5.08 25.92 -5.94
N ASP A 47 -4.65 26.63 -4.90
CA ASP A 47 -3.25 26.63 -4.47
C ASP A 47 -2.95 25.42 -3.57
N ARG A 48 -4.00 24.74 -3.06
CA ARG A 48 -3.91 23.62 -2.11
C ARG A 48 -4.35 22.28 -2.69
N TYR A 49 -4.49 22.16 -4.00
CA TYR A 49 -4.95 20.95 -4.72
C TYR A 49 -4.23 19.65 -4.32
N PHE A 50 -2.98 19.72 -3.85
CA PHE A 50 -2.21 18.53 -3.42
C PHE A 50 -2.70 17.88 -2.14
N ILE A 51 -3.23 18.66 -1.20
CA ILE A 51 -3.61 18.18 0.13
C ILE A 51 -4.83 17.24 0.06
N PRO A 52 -5.93 17.55 -0.66
CA PRO A 52 -7.05 16.62 -0.80
C PRO A 52 -6.68 15.39 -1.64
N VAL A 53 -5.82 15.52 -2.65
CA VAL A 53 -5.34 14.36 -3.43
C VAL A 53 -4.52 13.42 -2.56
N LEU A 54 -3.60 13.94 -1.75
CA LEU A 54 -2.82 13.15 -0.82
C LEU A 54 -3.71 12.44 0.20
N ALA A 55 -4.70 13.16 0.76
CA ALA A 55 -5.63 12.56 1.73
C ALA A 55 -6.45 11.40 1.12
N VAL A 56 -6.83 11.48 -0.15
CA VAL A 56 -7.51 10.38 -0.85
C VAL A 56 -6.57 9.17 -1.04
N VAL A 57 -5.32 9.41 -1.45
CA VAL A 57 -4.32 8.34 -1.61
C VAL A 57 -4.02 7.67 -0.28
N ASP A 58 -3.79 8.45 0.78
CA ASP A 58 -3.51 7.92 2.12
C ASP A 58 -4.72 7.18 2.71
N LEU A 59 -5.95 7.60 2.41
CA LEU A 59 -7.17 6.88 2.78
C LEU A 59 -7.25 5.52 2.08
N LEU A 60 -7.03 5.48 0.76
CA LEU A 60 -7.03 4.22 0.00
C LEU A 60 -5.90 3.29 0.43
N GLY A 61 -4.72 3.84 0.73
CA GLY A 61 -3.56 3.10 1.23
C GLY A 61 -3.82 2.49 2.60
N SER A 62 -4.32 3.29 3.55
CA SER A 62 -4.65 2.81 4.89
C SER A 62 -5.77 1.75 4.87
N MET A 63 -6.83 1.95 4.09
CA MET A 63 -7.89 0.94 3.90
C MET A 63 -7.34 -0.36 3.31
N SER A 64 -6.51 -0.27 2.27
CA SER A 64 -5.94 -1.44 1.58
C SER A 64 -4.96 -2.20 2.50
N MET A 65 -4.14 -1.49 3.27
CA MET A 65 -3.20 -2.08 4.23
C MET A 65 -3.93 -2.77 5.39
N THR A 66 -4.98 -2.15 5.94
CA THR A 66 -5.80 -2.77 6.97
C THR A 66 -6.54 -4.00 6.43
N ALA A 67 -7.12 -3.91 5.23
CA ALA A 67 -7.78 -5.04 4.59
C ALA A 67 -6.79 -6.20 4.33
N TYR A 68 -5.59 -5.90 3.83
CA TYR A 68 -4.54 -6.90 3.65
C TYR A 68 -4.19 -7.59 4.98
N ASN A 69 -3.97 -6.82 6.05
CA ASN A 69 -3.64 -7.39 7.36
C ASN A 69 -4.77 -8.24 7.94
N VAL A 70 -6.02 -7.80 7.83
CA VAL A 70 -7.18 -8.57 8.29
C VAL A 70 -7.30 -9.86 7.50
N MET A 71 -7.16 -9.81 6.18
CA MET A 71 -7.23 -11.00 5.34
C MET A 71 -6.10 -11.98 5.64
N ASP A 72 -4.88 -11.49 5.83
CA ASP A 72 -3.72 -12.34 6.15
C ASP A 72 -3.84 -12.96 7.54
N ASN A 73 -4.38 -12.23 8.52
CA ASN A 73 -4.57 -12.75 9.88
C ASN A 73 -5.76 -13.72 10.00
N TYR A 74 -6.91 -13.43 9.38
CA TYR A 74 -8.11 -14.28 9.49
C TYR A 74 -8.10 -15.46 8.52
N PHE A 75 -7.52 -15.30 7.33
CA PHE A 75 -7.52 -16.32 6.27
C PHE A 75 -6.13 -16.86 5.94
N PHE A 76 -5.18 -16.77 6.88
CA PHE A 76 -3.79 -17.21 6.69
C PHE A 76 -3.67 -18.56 5.97
N PHE A 77 -4.51 -19.55 6.33
CA PHE A 77 -4.46 -20.89 5.73
C PHE A 77 -5.56 -21.20 4.70
N ASN A 78 -6.50 -20.28 4.44
CA ASN A 78 -7.63 -20.52 3.53
C ASN A 78 -7.98 -19.26 2.74
N TYR A 79 -7.03 -18.77 1.96
CA TYR A 79 -7.24 -17.58 1.13
C TYR A 79 -8.25 -17.89 0.01
N PRO A 80 -9.43 -17.25 -0.02
CA PRO A 80 -10.53 -17.69 -0.86
C PRO A 80 -10.35 -17.34 -2.35
N SER A 81 -9.49 -16.37 -2.68
CA SER A 81 -9.33 -15.88 -4.05
C SER A 81 -7.92 -15.37 -4.37
N GLU A 82 -7.31 -15.95 -5.40
CA GLU A 82 -6.04 -15.49 -5.98
C GLU A 82 -6.12 -14.05 -6.52
N THR A 83 -7.27 -13.69 -7.09
CA THR A 83 -7.53 -12.35 -7.60
C THR A 83 -7.50 -11.31 -6.48
N CYS A 84 -8.11 -11.62 -5.32
CA CYS A 84 -8.11 -10.73 -4.17
C CYS A 84 -6.69 -10.51 -3.61
N CYS A 85 -5.89 -11.58 -3.52
CA CYS A 85 -4.49 -11.53 -3.11
C CYS A 85 -3.67 -10.60 -4.02
N ARG A 86 -3.79 -10.76 -5.35
CA ARG A 86 -3.09 -9.91 -6.32
C ARG A 86 -3.43 -8.44 -6.19
N TRP A 87 -4.73 -8.12 -6.13
CA TRP A 87 -5.20 -6.74 -6.05
C TRP A 87 -4.83 -6.07 -4.72
N LEU A 88 -4.96 -6.78 -3.59
CA LEU A 88 -4.58 -6.23 -2.29
C LEU A 88 -3.07 -5.98 -2.22
N THR A 89 -2.25 -6.93 -2.65
CA THR A 89 -0.78 -6.76 -2.67
C THR A 89 -0.38 -5.58 -3.57
N PHE A 90 -0.94 -5.50 -4.79
CA PHE A 90 -0.70 -4.37 -5.67
C PHE A 90 -1.11 -3.04 -5.03
N SER A 91 -2.29 -2.99 -4.41
CA SER A 91 -2.83 -1.78 -3.79
C SER A 91 -1.98 -1.31 -2.61
N VAL A 92 -1.46 -2.22 -1.78
CA VAL A 92 -0.54 -1.86 -0.70
C VAL A 92 0.78 -1.31 -1.26
N MET A 93 1.36 -1.98 -2.26
CA MET A 93 2.65 -1.60 -2.83
C MET A 93 2.60 -0.26 -3.58
N ILE A 94 1.55 -0.03 -4.39
CA ILE A 94 1.38 1.25 -5.10
C ILE A 94 1.19 2.42 -4.14
N ASN A 95 0.38 2.27 -3.09
CA ASN A 95 0.19 3.34 -2.11
C ASN A 95 1.47 3.61 -1.31
N GLY A 96 2.25 2.58 -0.99
CA GLY A 96 3.55 2.71 -0.35
C GLY A 96 4.57 3.53 -1.16
N PHE A 97 4.50 3.52 -2.49
CA PHE A 97 5.37 4.33 -3.34
C PHE A 97 4.75 5.70 -3.68
N LEU A 98 3.45 5.74 -3.93
CA LEU A 98 2.75 6.94 -4.38
C LEU A 98 2.68 8.01 -3.29
N SER A 99 2.42 7.65 -2.03
CA SER A 99 2.31 8.63 -0.94
C SER A 99 3.63 9.38 -0.68
N PRO A 100 4.80 8.71 -0.52
CA PRO A 100 6.09 9.39 -0.44
C PRO A 100 6.44 10.22 -1.68
N ALA A 101 6.12 9.73 -2.88
CA ALA A 101 6.36 10.47 -4.12
C ALA A 101 5.55 11.77 -4.17
N LEU A 102 4.29 11.75 -3.73
CA LEU A 102 3.47 12.95 -3.62
C LEU A 102 4.01 13.92 -2.56
N LEU A 103 4.45 13.42 -1.40
CA LEU A 103 5.11 14.24 -0.38
C LEU A 103 6.37 14.92 -0.91
N LEU A 104 7.19 14.20 -1.69
CA LEU A 104 8.39 14.76 -2.32
C LEU A 104 8.04 15.88 -3.30
N ILE A 105 7.02 15.69 -4.15
CA ILE A 105 6.55 16.72 -5.09
C ILE A 105 6.06 17.95 -4.33
N ILE A 106 5.29 17.76 -3.25
CA ILE A 106 4.81 18.85 -2.39
C ILE A 106 6.00 19.59 -1.76
N ALA A 107 7.02 18.87 -1.29
CA ALA A 107 8.22 19.46 -0.69
C ALA A 107 8.99 20.31 -1.71
N VAL A 108 9.21 19.79 -2.92
CA VAL A 108 9.89 20.51 -4.01
C VAL A 108 9.11 21.76 -4.42
N GLN A 109 7.78 21.65 -4.55
CA GLN A 109 6.93 22.79 -4.87
C GLN A 109 6.97 23.87 -3.78
N ARG A 110 6.87 23.48 -2.51
CA ARG A 110 6.97 24.42 -1.38
C ARG A 110 8.34 25.07 -1.31
N HIS A 111 9.41 24.30 -1.52
CA HIS A 111 10.76 24.83 -1.58
C HIS A 111 10.90 25.86 -2.71
N LYS A 112 10.42 25.53 -3.91
CA LYS A 112 10.50 26.47 -5.04
C LYS A 112 9.63 27.70 -4.85
N LYS A 113 8.51 27.63 -4.13
CA LYS A 113 7.65 28.81 -3.84
C LYS A 113 8.24 29.72 -2.76
N VAL A 114 8.87 29.14 -1.73
CA VAL A 114 9.40 29.87 -0.59
C VAL A 114 10.82 30.38 -0.85
N CYS A 115 11.69 29.55 -1.41
CA CYS A 115 13.11 29.84 -1.59
C CYS A 115 13.44 30.39 -2.99
N ARG A 116 12.52 30.30 -3.96
CA ARG A 116 12.71 30.84 -5.31
C ARG A 116 11.44 31.61 -5.72
N SER A 117 11.57 32.67 -6.50
CA SER A 117 10.41 33.47 -6.93
C SER A 117 9.63 32.81 -8.09
N GLY A 118 9.53 31.47 -8.09
CA GLY A 118 9.01 30.69 -9.21
C GLY A 118 7.86 29.80 -8.79
N ASP A 119 6.63 30.26 -9.01
CA ASP A 119 5.46 29.46 -8.73
C ASP A 119 5.30 28.34 -9.77
N PHE A 120 4.96 27.14 -9.32
CA PHE A 120 4.54 26.08 -10.22
C PHE A 120 3.13 26.39 -10.72
N SER A 121 2.93 26.52 -12.03
CA SER A 121 1.59 26.72 -12.56
C SER A 121 0.69 25.52 -12.23
N LEU A 122 -0.62 25.74 -12.14
CA LEU A 122 -1.62 24.69 -11.90
C LEU A 122 -1.51 23.53 -12.89
N PHE A 123 -1.11 23.81 -14.13
CA PHE A 123 -0.87 22.79 -15.15
C PHE A 123 0.28 21.86 -14.76
N TRP A 124 1.46 22.41 -14.42
CA TRP A 124 2.61 21.60 -14.02
C TRP A 124 2.37 20.81 -12.75
N ARG A 125 1.59 21.38 -11.81
CA ARG A 125 1.17 20.68 -10.58
C ARG A 125 0.38 19.40 -10.90
N ARG A 126 -0.62 19.50 -11.78
CA ARG A 126 -1.44 18.36 -12.22
C ARG A 126 -0.61 17.33 -13.00
N VAL A 127 0.27 17.80 -13.88
CA VAL A 127 1.17 16.94 -14.66
C VAL A 127 2.13 16.18 -13.73
N SER A 128 2.72 16.82 -12.72
CA SER A 128 3.59 16.13 -11.75
C SER A 128 2.87 15.04 -10.96
N ILE A 129 1.63 15.28 -10.52
CA ILE A 129 0.81 14.25 -9.86
C ILE A 129 0.53 13.09 -10.83
N ALA A 130 0.10 13.40 -12.06
CA ALA A 130 -0.20 12.38 -13.06
C ALA A 130 1.03 11.54 -13.40
N ILE A 131 2.21 12.17 -13.54
CA ILE A 131 3.48 11.46 -13.73
C ILE A 131 3.79 10.58 -12.53
N ALA A 132 3.62 11.07 -11.30
CA ALA A 132 3.85 10.26 -10.09
C ALA A 132 2.97 9.01 -10.08
N ILE A 133 1.68 9.15 -10.39
CA ILE A 133 0.74 8.03 -10.49
C ILE A 133 1.20 7.06 -11.58
N VAL A 134 1.47 7.54 -12.79
CA VAL A 134 1.89 6.69 -13.92
C VAL A 134 3.18 5.94 -13.62
N VAL A 135 4.18 6.62 -13.07
CA VAL A 135 5.46 5.99 -12.69
C VAL A 135 5.24 4.97 -11.58
N SER A 136 4.45 5.29 -10.56
CA SER A 136 4.12 4.35 -9.47
C SER A 136 3.43 3.10 -10.01
N VAL A 137 2.45 3.26 -10.90
CA VAL A 137 1.76 2.14 -11.56
C VAL A 137 2.74 1.31 -12.38
N LEU A 138 3.54 1.92 -13.24
CA LEU A 138 4.48 1.18 -14.11
C LEU A 138 5.49 0.34 -13.31
N ILE A 139 6.00 0.88 -12.20
CA ILE A 139 6.94 0.17 -11.35
C ILE A 139 6.22 -0.95 -10.57
N MET A 140 4.96 -0.75 -10.15
CA MET A 140 4.23 -1.73 -9.33
C MET A 140 3.38 -2.74 -10.10
N VAL A 141 3.05 -2.51 -11.38
CA VAL A 141 2.30 -3.47 -12.23
C VAL A 141 2.87 -4.89 -12.21
N PRO A 142 4.20 -5.13 -12.23
CA PRO A 142 4.77 -6.47 -12.11
C PRO A 142 4.26 -7.24 -10.89
N THR A 143 3.96 -6.56 -9.77
CA THR A 143 3.43 -7.20 -8.56
C THR A 143 2.08 -7.88 -8.78
N LEU A 144 1.26 -7.45 -9.74
CA LEU A 144 0.01 -8.14 -10.11
C LEU A 144 0.27 -9.50 -10.77
N ILE A 145 1.38 -9.62 -11.49
CA ILE A 145 1.76 -10.84 -12.23
C ILE A 145 2.46 -11.82 -11.30
N PHE A 146 3.35 -11.31 -10.44
CA PHE A 146 4.13 -12.12 -9.52
C PHE A 146 3.35 -12.50 -8.26
N SER A 147 2.36 -11.73 -7.82
CA SER A 147 1.54 -12.11 -6.67
C SER A 147 0.56 -13.23 -7.01
N GLY A 148 0.26 -14.08 -6.03
CA GLY A 148 -0.68 -15.19 -6.21
C GLY A 148 -0.80 -16.03 -4.95
N THR A 149 -1.54 -17.12 -5.06
CA THR A 149 -1.76 -18.03 -3.95
C THR A 149 -0.85 -19.25 -4.07
N SER A 150 -0.08 -19.53 -3.02
CA SER A 150 0.75 -20.72 -2.91
C SER A 150 0.11 -21.73 -1.97
N THR A 151 0.00 -22.99 -2.40
CA THR A 151 -0.47 -24.08 -1.55
C THR A 151 0.66 -24.65 -0.73
N LEU A 152 0.55 -24.60 0.58
CA LEU A 152 1.47 -25.24 1.52
C LEU A 152 0.84 -26.53 2.04
N LYS A 153 1.51 -27.65 1.82
CA LYS A 153 1.15 -28.95 2.39
C LYS A 153 1.78 -29.04 3.77
N LEU A 154 0.97 -29.00 4.81
CA LEU A 154 1.41 -29.09 6.19
C LEU A 154 0.93 -30.41 6.78
N THR A 155 1.81 -31.13 7.46
CA THR A 155 1.44 -32.33 8.21
C THR A 155 1.14 -31.92 9.64
N PHE A 156 -0.15 -31.84 10.01
CA PHE A 156 -0.57 -31.45 11.35
C PHE A 156 -1.27 -32.63 12.05
N GLN A 157 -0.78 -33.04 13.22
CA GLN A 157 -1.31 -34.20 13.97
C GLN A 157 -1.43 -35.49 13.13
N GLY A 158 -0.45 -35.77 12.27
CA GLY A 158 -0.43 -36.98 11.44
C GLY A 158 -1.42 -36.98 10.28
N ARG A 159 -2.14 -35.88 10.01
CA ARG A 159 -2.99 -35.69 8.83
C ARG A 159 -2.38 -34.64 7.91
N ASN A 160 -2.38 -34.92 6.61
CA ASN A 160 -1.95 -33.97 5.59
C ASN A 160 -3.05 -32.92 5.40
N VAL A 161 -2.79 -31.68 5.81
CA VAL A 161 -3.68 -30.54 5.61
C VAL A 161 -3.08 -29.65 4.53
N THR A 162 -3.88 -29.26 3.55
CA THR A 162 -3.45 -28.33 2.49
C THR A 162 -3.94 -26.94 2.87
N GLY A 163 -3.02 -26.01 3.11
CA GLY A 163 -3.33 -24.59 3.33
C GLY A 163 -3.02 -23.77 2.08
N THR A 164 -3.77 -22.70 1.86
CA THR A 164 -3.57 -21.76 0.75
C THR A 164 -3.22 -20.39 1.30
N LEU A 165 -2.03 -19.89 0.98
CA LEU A 165 -1.53 -18.59 1.46
C LEU A 165 -1.37 -17.62 0.29
N CYS A 166 -1.63 -16.35 0.54
CA CYS A 166 -1.27 -15.27 -0.37
C CYS A 166 0.23 -14.97 -0.22
N LYS A 167 1.01 -15.14 -1.28
CA LYS A 167 2.43 -14.74 -1.31
C LYS A 167 2.76 -14.08 -2.63
N VAL A 168 3.78 -13.23 -2.63
CA VAL A 168 4.43 -12.87 -3.89
C VAL A 168 5.08 -14.15 -4.41
N VAL A 169 4.47 -14.77 -5.41
CA VAL A 169 4.80 -16.12 -5.89
C VAL A 169 6.16 -16.08 -6.55
N ASP A 170 7.08 -16.76 -5.90
CA ASP A 170 8.40 -17.06 -6.40
C ASP A 170 8.31 -18.19 -7.44
N LYS A 171 7.86 -17.88 -8.65
CA LYS A 171 7.77 -18.86 -9.74
C LYS A 171 9.16 -19.15 -10.31
N ASP A 172 9.96 -20.06 -9.75
CA ASP A 172 11.17 -20.73 -10.34
C ASP A 172 12.15 -19.87 -11.18
N ASN A 173 12.01 -18.55 -11.18
CA ASN A 173 12.65 -17.56 -12.07
C ASN A 173 13.31 -16.46 -11.21
N VAL A 174 13.61 -16.79 -9.94
CA VAL A 174 14.40 -15.97 -9.00
C VAL A 174 15.61 -15.35 -9.70
N HIS A 175 16.29 -16.13 -10.54
CA HIS A 175 17.53 -15.72 -11.18
C HIS A 175 17.38 -14.60 -12.22
N LYS A 176 16.18 -14.37 -12.79
CA LYS A 176 16.00 -13.35 -13.84
C LYS A 176 15.58 -11.98 -13.30
N TYR A 177 14.97 -11.92 -12.12
CA TYR A 177 14.33 -10.69 -11.60
C TYR A 177 14.75 -10.31 -10.17
N HIS A 178 15.77 -10.97 -9.62
CA HIS A 178 16.34 -10.67 -8.31
C HIS A 178 16.64 -9.18 -8.09
N HIS A 179 17.13 -8.48 -9.11
CA HIS A 179 17.40 -7.04 -9.06
C HIS A 179 16.14 -6.17 -8.89
N LEU A 180 15.01 -6.56 -9.48
CA LEU A 180 13.74 -5.84 -9.34
C LEU A 180 13.13 -6.09 -7.96
N ILE A 181 13.18 -7.33 -7.48
CA ILE A 181 12.70 -7.72 -6.14
C ILE A 181 13.52 -7.05 -5.02
N PHE A 182 14.85 -6.95 -5.17
CA PHE A 182 15.70 -6.25 -4.21
C PHE A 182 15.44 -4.74 -4.13
N ILE A 183 15.11 -4.10 -5.24
CA ILE A 183 14.68 -2.68 -5.25
C ILE A 183 13.32 -2.53 -4.54
N HIS A 184 12.41 -3.50 -4.71
CA HIS A 184 11.10 -3.51 -4.07
C HIS A 184 11.11 -3.82 -2.56
N LEU A 185 11.95 -4.76 -2.10
CA LEU A 185 12.05 -5.14 -0.69
C LEU A 185 13.03 -4.27 0.11
N GLY A 186 14.02 -3.63 -0.54
CA GLY A 186 14.97 -2.72 0.10
C GLY A 186 14.45 -1.29 0.34
N SER A 187 13.18 -1.03 -0.01
CA SER A 187 12.51 0.28 0.15
C SER A 187 11.44 0.28 1.24
N ILE A 188 11.36 -0.78 2.06
CA ILE A 188 10.54 -0.87 3.28
C ILE A 188 11.44 -0.65 4.50
#